data_AF-A0A351WSX3-F1
#
_entry.id   AF-A0A351WSX3-F1
#
_cell.length_a   1.000
_cell.length_b   1.000
_cell.length_c   1.000
_cell.angle_alpha   90.00
_cell.angle_beta   90.00
_cell.angle_gamma   90.00
#
_symmetry.space_group_name_H-M   'P 1'
#
loop_
_entity.id
_entity.type
_entity.pdbx_description
1 polymer ?
#
loop_
_entity_poly.entity_id
_entity_poly.type
_entity_poly.pdbx_seq_one_letter_code
_entity_poly.pdbx_strand_id
1 'polypeptide(L)' 'MSFALYIVGFILVIAGVAWALVEAGIAMFKIGIVCLILLGIAVLTGVVKTRPKDPPKGPLA' A
#
# COMPACT_ATOMS: atom_id res chain seq x y z
N MET A 1 5.96 14.22 7.31
CA MET A 1 4.81 13.29 7.36
C MET A 1 5.37 11.88 7.25
N SER A 2 5.27 11.06 8.30
CA SER A 2 6.11 9.84 8.45
C SER A 2 5.74 8.74 7.44
N PHE A 3 6.56 8.57 6.40
CA PHE A 3 6.47 7.45 5.44
C PHE A 3 6.61 6.08 6.11
N ALA A 4 7.35 6.02 7.23
CA ALA A 4 7.45 4.80 8.03
C ALA A 4 6.09 4.35 8.58
N LEU A 5 5.26 5.29 9.08
CA LEU A 5 3.90 4.96 9.53
C LEU A 5 3.00 4.46 8.40
N TYR A 6 3.19 4.98 7.18
CA TYR A 6 2.49 4.49 5.99
C TYR A 6 2.83 3.03 5.69
N ILE A 7 4.13 2.67 5.70
CA ILE A 7 4.57 1.29 5.49
C ILE A 7 4.03 0.37 6.59
N VAL A 8 4.11 0.79 7.85
CA VAL A 8 3.58 -0.01 8.99
C VAL A 8 2.07 -0.23 8.84
N GLY A 9 1.30 0.80 8.50
CA GLY A 9 -0.14 0.67 8.26
C GLY A 9 -0.46 -0.31 7.14
N PHE A 10 0.30 -0.28 6.05
CA PHE A 10 0.10 -1.21 4.93
C PHE A 10 0.44 -2.66 5.27
N ILE A 11 1.51 -2.89 6.04
CA ILE A 11 1.85 -4.23 6.53
C ILE A 11 0.73 -4.78 7.41
N LEU A 12 0.17 -3.96 8.30
CA LEU A 12 -0.96 -4.35 9.15
C LEU A 12 -2.20 -4.71 8.34
N VAL A 13 -2.52 -3.94 7.29
CA VAL A 13 -3.64 -4.24 6.40
C VAL A 13 -3.43 -5.58 5.68
N ILE A 14 -2.25 -5.80 5.10
CA ILE A 14 -1.94 -7.05 4.39
C ILE A 14 -2.01 -8.25 5.35
N ALA A 15 -1.39 -8.14 6.52
CA ALA A 15 -1.40 -9.21 7.53
C ALA A 15 -2.81 -9.50 8.06
N GLY A 16 -3.62 -8.47 8.33
CA GLY A 16 -4.99 -8.63 8.80
C GLY A 16 -5.90 -9.29 7.76
N VAL A 17 -5.79 -8.89 6.50
CA VAL A 17 -6.57 -9.51 5.41
C VAL A 17 -6.12 -10.96 5.19
N ALA A 18 -4.81 -11.23 5.21
CA ALA A 18 -4.29 -12.59 5.13
C ALA A 18 -4.83 -13.48 6.25
N TRP A 19 -4.80 -13.01 7.50
CA TRP A 19 -5.33 -13.75 8.65
C TRP A 19 -6.82 -14.04 8.50
N ALA A 20 -7.63 -13.03 8.13
CA ALA A 20 -9.06 -13.20 7.94
C ALA A 20 -9.40 -14.22 6.84
N LEU A 21 -8.62 -14.24 5.75
CA LEU A 21 -8.79 -15.21 4.66
C LEU A 21 -8.39 -16.64 5.07
N VAL A 22 -7.37 -16.78 5.93
CA VAL A 22 -6.95 -18.08 6.48
C VAL A 22 -8.05 -18.63 7.38
N GLU A 23 -8.59 -17.83 8.30
CA GLU A 23 -9.71 -18.21 9.19
C GLU A 23 -10.99 -18.52 8.41
N ALA A 24 -11.21 -17.85 7.29
CA ALA A 24 -12.33 -18.15 6.38
C ALA A 24 -12.17 -19.47 5.61
N GLY A 25 -11.07 -20.21 5.80
CA GLY A 25 -10.83 -21.50 5.14
C GLY A 25 -10.57 -21.41 3.64
N ILE A 26 -10.17 -20.23 3.15
CA ILE A 26 -9.90 -20.02 1.73
C ILE A 26 -8.59 -20.71 1.34
N ALA A 27 -8.57 -21.31 0.14
CA ALA A 27 -7.37 -21.93 -0.39
C ALA A 27 -6.16 -20.98 -0.41
N MET A 28 -5.01 -21.43 0.10
CA MET A 28 -3.81 -20.60 0.31
C MET A 28 -3.33 -19.90 -0.96
N PHE A 29 -3.53 -20.52 -2.13
CA PHE A 29 -3.26 -19.91 -3.43
C PHE A 29 -4.05 -18.60 -3.65
N LYS A 30 -5.34 -18.59 -3.30
CA LYS A 30 -6.20 -17.39 -3.43
C LYS A 30 -5.78 -16.30 -2.46
N ILE A 31 -5.33 -16.66 -1.25
CA ILE A 31 -4.82 -15.72 -0.24
C ILE A 31 -3.56 -15.02 -0.77
N GLY A 32 -2.66 -15.78 -1.41
CA GLY A 32 -1.47 -15.24 -2.06
C GLY A 32 -1.79 -14.21 -3.14
N ILE A 33 -2.79 -14.47 -3.98
CA ILE A 33 -3.25 -13.52 -5.02
C ILE A 33 -3.76 -12.22 -4.38
N VAL A 34 -4.59 -12.31 -3.35
CA VAL A 34 -5.13 -11.13 -2.66
C VAL A 34 -4.01 -10.32 -2.00
N CYS A 35 -3.05 -10.98 -1.33
CA CYS A 35 -1.90 -10.31 -0.73
C CYS A 35 -1.05 -9.59 -1.78
N LEU A 36 -0.86 -10.20 -2.95
CA LEU A 36 -0.08 -9.62 -4.05
C LEU A 36 -0.76 -8.38 -4.64
N ILE A 37 -2.10 -8.41 -4.80
CA ILE A 37 -2.89 -7.25 -5.22
C ILE A 37 -2.76 -6.11 -4.20
N LEU A 38 -2.92 -6.41 -2.90
CA LEU A 38 -2.79 -5.41 -1.83
C LEU A 38 -1.39 -4.80 -1.77
N LEU A 39 -0.35 -5.61 -1.98
CA LEU A 39 1.03 -5.15 -2.05
C LEU A 39 1.24 -4.21 -3.25
N GLY A 40 0.68 -4.53 -4.42
CA GLY A 40 0.70 -3.63 -5.58
C GLY A 40 0.07 -2.27 -5.28
N ILE A 41 -1.10 -2.26 -4.64
CA ILE A 41 -1.77 -1.02 -4.23
C ILE A 41 -0.89 -0.24 -3.24
N ALA A 42 -0.28 -0.92 -2.27
CA ALA A 42 0.64 -0.33 -1.29
C ALA A 42 1.81 0.42 -1.94
N VAL A 43 2.39 -0.18 -2.97
CA VAL A 43 3.50 0.43 -3.72
C VAL A 43 3.01 1.64 -4.49
N LEU A 44 1.89 1.52 -5.22
CA LEU A 44 1.34 2.62 -6.01
C LEU A 44 0.99 3.84 -5.14
N THR A 45 0.33 3.63 -4.00
CA THR A 45 0.01 4.72 -3.06
C THR A 45 1.27 5.28 -2.38
N GLY A 46 2.29 4.46 -2.16
CA GLY A 46 3.57 4.87 -1.60
C GLY A 46 4.33 5.79 -2.54
N VAL A 47 4.41 5.44 -3.82
CA VAL A 47 5.10 6.22 -4.86
C VAL A 47 4.46 7.60 -5.04
N VAL A 48 3.12 7.68 -5.01
CA VAL A 48 2.41 8.97 -5.06
C VAL A 48 2.77 9.84 -3.86
N LYS A 49 2.93 9.24 -2.68
CA LYS A 49 3.27 9.99 -1.46
C LYS A 49 4.73 10.48 -1.44
N THR A 50 5.64 9.78 -2.09
CA THR A 50 7.06 10.14 -2.19
C THR A 50 7.37 11.08 -3.35
N ARG A 51 6.43 11.32 -4.28
CA ARG A 51 6.66 12.20 -5.43
C ARG A 51 6.82 13.66 -4.98
N PRO A 52 7.92 14.34 -5.33
CA PRO A 52 8.09 15.76 -5.04
C PRO A 52 6.99 16.58 -5.73
N LYS A 53 6.49 17.63 -5.07
CA LYS A 53 5.62 18.62 -5.72
C LYS A 53 6.46 19.46 -6.67
N ASP A 54 5.95 19.67 -7.88
CA ASP A 54 6.60 20.57 -8.84
C ASP A 54 6.70 21.98 -8.22
N PRO A 55 7.85 22.68 -8.40
CA PRO A 55 8.02 24.02 -7.88
C PRO A 55 6.99 24.97 -8.50
N PRO A 56 6.48 25.97 -7.75
CA PRO A 56 5.53 26.93 -8.29
C PRO A 56 6.16 27.65 -9.49
N LYS A 57 5.45 27.69 -10.63
CA LYS A 57 5.80 28.64 -11.70
C LYS A 57 5.65 30.04 -11.11
N GLY A 58 6.76 30.73 -10.92
CA GLY A 58 6.79 32.08 -10.37
C GLY A 58 6.11 33.09 -11.31
N PRO A 59 5.85 34.33 -10.83
CA PRO A 59 5.07 35.36 -11.55
C PRO A 59 5.64 35.89 -12.87
N LEU A 60 6.70 35.26 -13.40
CA LEU A 60 7.41 35.66 -14.62
C LEU A 60 7.28 34.62 -15.75
N ALA A 61 6.31 33.70 -15.66
CA ALA A 61 6.02 32.70 -16.71
C ALA A 61 4.71 33.01 -17.44
#